data_AF-A0A934ECP4-F1
#
_entry.id   AF-A0A934ECP4-F1
#
_cell.length_a   1.000
_cell.length_b   1.000
_cell.length_c   1.000
_cell.angle_alpha   90.00
_cell.angle_beta   90.00
_cell.angle_gamma   90.00
#
_symmetry.space_group_name_H-M   'P 1'
#
loop_
_entity.id
_entity.type
_entity.pdbx_description
1 polymer ?
#
loop_
_entity_poly.entity_id
_entity_poly.type
_entity_poly.pdbx_seq_one_letter_code
_entity_poly.pdbx_strand_id
1 'polypeptide(L)'
;MDILILLIAFVWIIRIIGNTLTYSALWRVKEYRLDRMVIHLRTPQGRRFWWPERRRPAISPKSALLVLLSLSISGSIVWTFNLPILLRLAIADILSFPVTWILVLMLNAPTKVYHAILIASAVRKLRSHKQMIVIGVTGSFGKTSTKEFLATILSKKYTVLKTEASKNSPIAIAETVLADLTPETQVFIVEMGAYKRGEIQTMAEMVQPTIGIVTAINAQHQDLFGSLDATMAAKYELIQGLREGNIGIFNADNAFIRRMGERAKLEGHAVWWYTEESSKFKVQSSKVNTKIFVASDITAMINGVEFTCRFGKQYARISVSVLGAHQVSNILAAIAGAVAADMEFAEAVRAASRIQSFPKIMEPVKGIHGATFINDTFNNNPDAAKAAIAYLAKTKGRKMLVFQPMVELGKYAAESH
;
A
#
# COMPACT_ATOMS: atom_id res chain seq x y z
N MET A 1 9.31 12.94 53.61
CA MET A 1 9.72 13.74 52.44
C MET A 1 10.05 12.85 51.24
N ASP A 2 10.64 11.67 51.48
CA ASP A 2 11.11 10.76 50.43
C ASP A 2 9.99 10.12 49.59
N ILE A 3 8.83 9.80 50.19
CA ILE A 3 7.69 9.22 49.45
C ILE A 3 7.14 10.18 48.39
N LEU A 4 7.04 11.48 48.72
CA LEU A 4 6.55 12.50 47.79
C LEU A 4 7.54 12.69 46.62
N ILE A 5 8.85 12.71 46.90
CA ILE A 5 9.89 12.83 45.88
C ILE A 5 9.89 11.58 44.97
N LEU A 6 9.74 10.38 45.53
CA LEU A 6 9.62 9.13 44.79
C LEU A 6 8.38 9.14 43.88
N LEU A 7 7.24 9.62 44.38
CA LEU A 7 6.01 9.76 43.59
C LEU A 7 6.19 10.75 42.43
N ILE A 8 6.81 11.90 42.70
CA ILE A 8 7.12 12.92 41.67
C ILE A 8 8.07 12.35 40.61
N ALA A 9 9.12 11.63 41.02
CA ALA A 9 10.07 11.00 40.12
C ALA A 9 9.40 9.91 39.26
N PHE A 10 8.53 9.10 39.84
CA PHE A 10 7.76 8.09 39.12
C PHE A 10 6.83 8.70 38.06
N VAL A 11 6.08 9.74 38.43
CA VAL A 11 5.22 10.48 37.49
C VAL A 11 6.06 11.12 36.38
N TRP A 12 7.23 11.64 36.71
CA TRP A 12 8.17 12.22 35.75
C TRP A 12 8.71 11.18 34.76
N ILE A 13 9.06 9.97 35.19
CA ILE A 13 9.47 8.87 34.30
C ILE A 13 8.35 8.54 33.30
N ILE A 14 7.11 8.39 33.78
CA ILE A 14 5.94 8.14 32.91
C ILE A 14 5.77 9.28 31.89
N ARG A 15 5.98 10.53 32.32
CA ARG A 15 5.92 11.70 31.44
C ARG A 15 7.00 11.67 30.37
N ILE A 16 8.26 11.38 30.71
CA ILE A 16 9.36 11.29 29.74
C ILE A 16 9.09 10.18 28.72
N ILE A 17 8.66 8.99 29.17
CA ILE A 17 8.27 7.90 28.25
C ILE A 17 7.19 8.38 27.27
N GLY A 18 6.14 9.03 27.78
CA GLY A 18 5.07 9.58 26.95
C GLY A 18 5.55 10.63 25.95
N ASN A 19 6.44 11.53 26.38
CA ASN A 19 7.03 12.57 25.56
C ASN A 19 7.90 11.96 24.46
N THR A 20 8.84 11.07 24.78
CA THR A 20 9.71 10.39 23.79
C THR A 20 8.90 9.61 22.74
N LEU A 21 7.86 8.89 23.16
CA LEU A 21 6.97 8.19 22.23
C LEU A 21 6.22 9.16 21.32
N THR A 22 5.74 10.28 21.87
CA THR A 22 4.99 11.28 21.10
C THR A 22 5.89 12.05 20.13
N TYR A 23 7.06 12.49 20.57
CA TYR A 23 8.06 13.16 19.75
C TYR A 23 8.59 12.24 18.65
N SER A 24 8.89 10.98 18.94
CA SER A 24 9.30 10.01 17.91
C SER A 24 8.18 9.73 16.89
N ALA A 25 6.92 9.68 17.32
CA ALA A 25 5.78 9.53 16.41
C ALA A 25 5.61 10.74 15.48
N LEU A 26 5.81 11.97 15.97
CA LEU A 26 5.78 13.19 15.16
C LEU A 26 6.79 13.16 14.00
N TRP A 27 7.96 12.55 14.23
CA TRP A 27 9.01 12.38 13.22
C TRP A 27 8.70 11.27 12.21
N ARG A 28 8.09 10.16 12.65
CA ARG A 28 7.67 9.05 11.75
C ARG A 28 6.65 9.50 10.71
N VAL A 29 5.63 10.26 11.12
CA VAL A 29 4.57 10.77 10.22
C VAL A 29 5.13 11.72 9.15
N LYS A 30 6.30 12.30 9.39
CA LYS A 30 6.91 13.32 8.52
C LYS A 30 8.13 12.80 7.77
N GLU A 31 8.35 11.48 7.75
CA GLU A 31 9.47 10.83 7.07
C GLU A 31 10.84 11.42 7.43
N TYR A 32 11.02 11.90 8.66
CA TYR A 32 12.26 12.56 9.06
C TYR A 32 12.62 13.82 8.25
N ARG A 33 11.63 14.46 7.59
CA ARG A 33 11.84 15.69 6.83
C ARG A 33 11.59 16.96 7.67
N LEU A 34 12.54 17.88 7.60
CA LEU A 34 12.52 19.14 8.37
C LEU A 34 11.40 20.10 7.92
N ASP A 35 11.13 20.16 6.62
CA ASP A 35 10.11 21.03 6.02
C ASP A 35 8.69 20.78 6.57
N ARG A 36 8.29 19.51 6.66
CA ARG A 36 7.00 19.11 7.24
C ARG A 36 6.91 19.41 8.74
N MET A 37 8.05 19.43 9.43
CA MET A 37 8.07 19.78 10.85
C MET A 37 7.83 21.27 11.05
N VAL A 38 8.46 22.12 10.24
CA VAL A 38 8.22 23.57 10.21
C VAL A 38 6.76 23.88 9.88
N ILE A 39 6.18 23.20 8.89
CA ILE A 39 4.76 23.37 8.53
C ILE A 39 3.85 22.98 9.71
N HIS A 40 4.15 21.91 10.41
CA HIS A 40 3.35 21.49 11.56
C HIS A 40 3.43 22.46 12.73
N LEU A 41 4.59 23.05 13.02
CA LEU A 41 4.70 24.07 14.07
C LEU A 41 3.80 25.28 13.80
N ARG A 42 3.38 25.50 12.55
CA ARG A 42 2.43 26.55 12.16
C ARG A 42 0.95 26.15 12.37
N THR A 43 0.63 24.87 12.56
CA THR A 43 -0.75 24.40 12.78
C THR A 43 -1.20 24.60 14.23
N PRO A 44 -2.51 24.69 14.52
CA PRO A 44 -3.03 24.81 15.90
C PRO A 44 -2.58 23.66 16.82
N GLN A 45 -2.45 22.45 16.27
CA GLN A 45 -1.92 21.28 16.98
C GLN A 45 -0.42 21.44 17.29
N GLY A 46 0.37 21.97 16.36
CA GLY A 46 1.78 22.25 16.59
C GLY A 46 2.04 23.36 17.60
N ARG A 47 1.10 24.29 17.80
CA ARG A 47 1.19 25.32 18.86
C ARG A 47 1.07 24.73 20.28
N ARG A 48 0.51 23.53 20.43
CA ARG A 48 0.48 22.76 21.70
C ARG A 48 1.70 21.84 21.83
N PHE A 49 2.85 22.27 21.33
CA PHE A 49 4.06 21.43 21.19
C PHE A 49 4.56 20.80 22.50
N TRP A 50 4.51 21.56 23.59
CA TRP A 50 4.95 21.15 24.92
C TRP A 50 3.92 20.31 25.67
N TRP A 51 2.71 20.19 25.12
CA TRP A 51 1.63 19.36 25.64
C TRP A 51 0.91 18.59 24.53
N PRO A 52 1.62 17.72 23.81
CA PRO A 52 1.06 17.06 22.66
C PRO A 52 -0.01 16.04 23.10
N GLU A 53 -1.07 15.90 22.32
CA GLU A 53 -2.03 14.81 22.50
C GLU A 53 -1.27 13.48 22.42
N ARG A 54 -1.36 12.69 23.50
CA ARG A 54 -0.66 11.41 23.60
C ARG A 54 -1.14 10.48 22.50
N ARG A 55 -0.35 10.34 21.45
CA ARG A 55 -0.50 9.24 20.50
C ARG A 55 0.07 7.99 21.16
N ARG A 56 -0.60 6.85 21.02
CA ARG A 56 -0.07 5.54 21.41
C ARG A 56 0.59 4.91 20.19
N PRO A 57 1.86 5.21 19.85
CA PRO A 57 2.52 4.53 18.76
C PRO A 57 2.67 3.04 19.11
N ALA A 58 2.62 2.18 18.10
CA ALA A 58 2.96 0.78 18.27
C ALA A 58 4.40 0.65 18.81
N ILE A 59 4.56 -0.12 19.88
CA ILE A 59 5.86 -0.36 20.51
C ILE A 59 6.69 -1.23 19.56
N SER A 60 7.72 -0.65 18.96
CA SER A 60 8.76 -1.36 18.21
C SER A 60 10.08 -1.41 18.98
N PRO A 61 11.00 -2.34 18.66
CA PRO A 61 12.32 -2.39 19.29
C PRO A 61 13.07 -1.05 19.23
N LYS A 62 12.94 -0.31 18.12
CA LYS A 62 13.48 1.04 17.96
C LYS A 62 12.88 2.05 18.95
N SER A 63 11.56 2.05 19.15
CA SER A 63 10.94 2.96 20.13
C SER A 63 11.30 2.59 21.56
N ALA A 64 11.45 1.29 21.86
CA ALA A 64 11.92 0.84 23.17
C ALA A 64 13.36 1.33 23.43
N LEU A 65 14.26 1.18 22.44
CA LEU A 65 15.63 1.69 22.52
C LEU A 65 15.67 3.22 22.68
N LEU A 66 14.85 3.96 21.93
CA LEU A 66 14.73 5.41 22.05
C LEU A 66 14.29 5.83 23.46
N VAL A 67 13.29 5.15 24.02
CA VAL A 67 12.81 5.42 25.38
C VAL A 67 13.89 5.14 26.40
N LEU A 68 14.59 4.00 26.30
CA LEU A 68 15.69 3.64 27.19
C LEU A 68 16.81 4.68 27.14
N LEU A 69 17.31 5.04 25.95
CA LEU A 69 18.36 6.04 25.79
C LEU A 69 17.92 7.43 26.28
N SER A 70 16.68 7.82 26.00
CA SER A 70 16.13 9.11 26.45
C SER A 70 16.01 9.17 27.97
N LEU A 71 15.58 8.07 28.61
CA LEU A 71 15.52 7.96 30.07
C LEU A 71 16.92 7.99 30.69
N SER A 72 17.89 7.28 30.12
CA SER A 72 19.27 7.29 30.60
C SER A 72 19.88 8.70 30.53
N ILE A 73 19.75 9.40 29.40
CA ILE A 73 20.28 10.76 29.25
C ILE A 73 19.55 11.74 30.18
N SER A 74 18.22 11.65 30.27
CA SER A 74 17.43 12.52 31.15
C SER A 74 17.74 12.25 32.63
N GLY A 75 17.93 10.99 33.01
CA GLY A 75 18.35 10.60 34.36
C GLY A 75 19.73 11.13 34.71
N SER A 76 20.69 11.05 33.77
CA SER A 76 22.01 11.66 33.95
C SER A 76 21.93 13.17 34.15
N ILE A 77 21.09 13.88 33.37
CA ILE A 77 20.85 15.33 33.56
C ILE A 77 20.34 15.61 34.98
N VAL A 78 19.39 14.81 35.48
CA VAL A 78 18.86 14.97 36.85
C VAL A 78 19.92 14.70 37.92
N TRP A 79 20.87 13.79 37.66
CA TRP A 79 21.94 13.44 38.60
C TRP A 79 23.08 14.46 38.62
N THR A 80 23.47 15.00 37.47
CA THR A 80 24.69 15.83 37.32
C THR A 80 24.57 17.24 37.91
N PHE A 81 23.41 17.88 37.82
CA PHE A 81 23.26 19.28 38.26
C PHE A 81 22.97 19.40 39.76
N ASN A 82 23.73 20.24 40.46
CA ASN A 82 23.51 20.56 41.86
C ASN A 82 22.43 21.65 42.06
N LEU A 83 21.19 21.35 41.65
CA LEU A 83 20.03 22.26 41.73
C LEU A 83 18.92 21.63 42.60
N PRO A 84 17.84 22.35 42.98
CA PRO A 84 16.67 21.71 43.58
C PRO A 84 16.05 20.65 42.64
N ILE A 85 15.55 19.54 43.20
CA ILE A 85 15.08 18.38 42.42
C ILE A 85 14.01 18.77 41.38
N LEU A 86 13.07 19.65 41.73
CA LEU A 86 12.03 20.12 40.81
C LEU A 86 12.60 20.86 39.59
N LEU A 87 13.66 21.66 39.80
CA LEU A 87 14.31 22.40 38.73
C LEU A 87 15.08 21.46 37.80
N ARG A 88 15.75 20.43 38.35
CA ARG A 88 16.41 19.38 37.57
C ARG A 88 15.42 18.61 36.68
N LEU A 89 14.28 18.21 37.27
CA LEU A 89 13.23 17.50 36.54
C LEU A 89 12.62 18.38 35.44
N ALA A 90 12.44 19.68 35.68
CA ALA A 90 11.95 20.63 34.68
C ALA A 90 12.95 20.83 33.53
N ILE A 91 14.24 20.99 33.84
CA ILE A 91 15.31 21.10 32.83
C ILE A 91 15.35 19.84 31.96
N ALA A 92 15.32 18.66 32.57
CA ALA A 92 15.33 17.39 31.84
C ALA A 92 14.06 17.20 30.99
N ASP A 93 12.90 17.71 31.42
CA ASP A 93 11.67 17.71 30.61
C ASP A 93 11.78 18.63 29.39
N ILE A 94 12.34 19.83 29.54
CA ILE A 94 12.58 20.77 28.43
C ILE A 94 13.58 20.16 27.44
N LEU A 95 14.66 19.54 27.94
CA LEU A 95 15.69 18.91 27.12
C LEU A 95 15.26 17.57 26.51
N SER A 96 14.16 16.96 26.99
CA SER A 96 13.66 15.70 26.45
C SER A 96 13.36 15.76 24.95
N PHE A 97 12.92 16.92 24.45
CA PHE A 97 12.66 17.14 23.03
C PHE A 97 13.95 17.12 22.18
N PRO A 98 14.95 18.00 22.38
CA PRO A 98 16.19 17.97 21.62
C PRO A 98 16.96 16.66 21.79
N VAL A 99 16.93 16.04 22.99
CA VAL A 99 17.51 14.71 23.22
C VAL A 99 16.84 13.66 22.34
N THR A 100 15.51 13.57 22.37
CA THR A 100 14.77 12.61 21.53
C THR A 100 15.04 12.86 20.05
N TRP A 101 15.13 14.13 19.64
CA TRP A 101 15.44 14.50 18.26
C TRP A 101 16.83 14.02 17.82
N ILE A 102 17.88 14.30 18.61
CA ILE A 102 19.24 13.85 18.33
C ILE A 102 19.28 12.32 18.26
N LEU A 103 18.67 11.63 19.22
CA LEU A 103 18.62 10.16 19.24
C LEU A 103 17.92 9.59 18.00
N VAL A 104 16.82 10.21 17.55
CA VAL A 104 16.12 9.82 16.33
C VAL A 104 17.02 9.95 15.10
N LEU A 105 17.78 11.05 14.99
CA LEU A 105 18.73 11.28 13.89
C LEU A 105 19.90 10.30 13.95
N MET A 106 20.49 10.10 15.13
CA MET A 106 21.60 9.16 15.34
C MET A 106 21.20 7.73 14.97
N LEU A 107 19.99 7.30 15.34
CA LEU A 107 19.49 5.96 15.00
C LEU A 107 19.09 5.82 13.52
N ASN A 108 19.05 6.89 12.72
CA ASN A 108 18.66 6.82 11.32
C ASN A 108 19.68 6.01 10.49
N ALA A 109 20.97 6.32 10.63
CA ALA A 109 22.05 5.61 9.94
C ALA A 109 22.07 4.09 10.23
N PRO A 110 22.09 3.62 11.49
CA PRO A 110 22.06 2.19 11.78
C PRO A 110 20.75 1.52 11.34
N THR A 111 19.61 2.23 11.38
CA THR A 111 18.34 1.70 10.82
C THR A 111 18.48 1.45 9.31
N LYS A 112 19.09 2.38 8.57
CA LYS A 112 19.31 2.21 7.12
C LYS A 112 20.26 1.05 6.82
N VAL A 113 21.35 0.93 7.58
CA VAL A 113 22.29 -0.20 7.45
C VAL A 113 21.58 -1.53 7.72
N TYR A 114 20.80 -1.61 8.80
CA TYR A 114 20.01 -2.79 9.12
C TYR A 114 19.02 -3.15 8.00
N HIS A 115 18.27 -2.18 7.47
CA HIS A 115 17.37 -2.41 6.33
C HIS A 115 18.14 -2.89 5.09
N ALA A 116 19.31 -2.31 4.79
CA ALA A 116 20.13 -2.72 3.66
C ALA A 116 20.61 -4.18 3.81
N ILE A 117 20.99 -4.61 5.02
CA ILE A 117 21.38 -5.99 5.32
C ILE A 117 20.19 -6.95 5.11
N LEU A 118 19.00 -6.59 5.60
CA LEU A 118 17.79 -7.40 5.41
C LEU A 118 17.42 -7.52 3.92
N ILE A 119 17.43 -6.40 3.19
CA ILE A 119 17.15 -6.39 1.75
C ILE A 119 18.17 -7.23 1.00
N ALA A 120 19.47 -7.08 1.29
CA ALA A 120 20.51 -7.89 0.65
C ALA A 120 20.36 -9.39 0.95
N SER A 121 19.93 -9.75 2.16
CA SER A 121 19.68 -11.14 2.54
C SER A 121 18.45 -11.72 1.83
N ALA A 122 17.38 -10.93 1.72
CA ALA A 122 16.19 -11.30 0.95
C ALA A 122 16.51 -11.45 -0.56
N VAL A 123 17.29 -10.54 -1.14
CA VAL A 123 17.76 -10.65 -2.53
C VAL A 123 18.55 -11.94 -2.73
N ARG A 124 19.49 -12.28 -1.84
CA ARG A 124 20.23 -13.54 -1.92
C ARG A 124 19.29 -14.75 -1.91
N LYS A 125 18.30 -14.77 -1.02
CA LYS A 125 17.28 -15.85 -0.94
C LYS A 125 16.45 -15.94 -2.23
N LEU A 126 15.99 -14.81 -2.77
CA LEU A 126 15.27 -14.74 -4.04
C LEU A 126 16.10 -15.27 -5.21
N ARG A 127 17.39 -14.89 -5.30
CA ARG A 127 18.27 -15.34 -6.38
C ARG A 127 18.62 -16.83 -6.31
N SER A 128 18.61 -17.43 -5.11
CA SER A 128 18.78 -18.88 -4.95
C SER A 128 17.55 -19.69 -5.36
N HIS A 129 16.37 -19.06 -5.47
CA HIS A 129 15.14 -19.71 -5.86
C HIS A 129 15.04 -19.78 -7.39
N LYS A 130 15.13 -20.98 -7.97
CA LYS A 130 15.13 -21.18 -9.42
C LYS A 130 13.69 -21.39 -9.91
N GLN A 131 13.34 -20.72 -11.02
CA GLN A 131 12.07 -20.89 -11.75
C GLN A 131 10.79 -20.34 -11.08
N MET A 132 10.91 -19.43 -10.10
CA MET A 132 9.75 -18.75 -9.53
C MET A 132 9.21 -17.67 -10.47
N ILE A 133 7.90 -17.66 -10.70
CA ILE A 133 7.20 -16.58 -11.43
C ILE A 133 6.99 -15.42 -10.46
N VAL A 134 7.45 -14.22 -10.83
CA VAL A 134 7.30 -13.04 -9.99
C VAL A 134 6.39 -12.03 -10.66
N ILE A 135 5.30 -11.66 -9.98
CA ILE A 135 4.28 -10.76 -10.51
C ILE A 135 4.27 -9.48 -9.69
N GLY A 136 4.68 -8.36 -10.31
CA GLY A 136 4.57 -7.04 -9.73
C GLY A 136 3.22 -6.40 -10.05
N VAL A 137 2.58 -5.78 -9.06
CA VAL A 137 1.31 -5.04 -9.23
C VAL A 137 1.48 -3.61 -8.76
N THR A 138 1.22 -2.63 -9.63
CA THR A 138 1.30 -1.21 -9.28
C THR A 138 0.13 -0.40 -9.84
N GLY A 139 -0.04 0.81 -9.31
CA GLY A 139 -1.08 1.77 -9.69
C GLY A 139 -1.45 2.71 -8.54
N SER A 140 -2.31 3.69 -8.80
CA SER A 140 -2.89 4.57 -7.77
C SER A 140 -3.90 3.80 -6.91
N PHE A 141 -4.80 3.03 -7.52
CA PHE A 141 -5.84 2.24 -6.84
C PHE A 141 -5.99 0.86 -7.49
N GLY A 142 -6.73 -0.06 -6.87
CA GLY A 142 -6.96 -1.43 -7.36
C GLY A 142 -5.82 -2.43 -7.09
N LYS A 143 -4.62 -1.97 -6.72
CA LYS A 143 -3.43 -2.82 -6.45
C LYS A 143 -3.72 -4.01 -5.53
N THR A 144 -4.21 -3.74 -4.33
CA THR A 144 -4.43 -4.76 -3.29
C THR A 144 -5.51 -5.74 -3.73
N SER A 145 -6.63 -5.25 -4.28
CA SER A 145 -7.69 -6.09 -4.84
C SER A 145 -7.18 -7.00 -5.95
N THR A 146 -6.44 -6.46 -6.93
CA THR A 146 -5.84 -7.25 -8.01
C THR A 146 -4.87 -8.29 -7.46
N LYS A 147 -4.00 -7.95 -6.51
CA LYS A 147 -3.05 -8.88 -5.87
C LYS A 147 -3.78 -10.03 -5.18
N GLU A 148 -4.81 -9.74 -4.39
CA GLU A 148 -5.54 -10.77 -3.63
C GLU A 148 -6.42 -11.65 -4.54
N PHE A 149 -7.05 -11.08 -5.57
CA PHE A 149 -7.77 -11.84 -6.60
C PHE A 149 -6.82 -12.74 -7.41
N LEU A 150 -5.67 -12.21 -7.80
CA LEU A 150 -4.65 -12.95 -8.53
C LEU A 150 -4.09 -14.09 -7.69
N ALA A 151 -3.86 -13.87 -6.39
CA ALA A 151 -3.46 -14.91 -5.46
C ALA A 151 -4.52 -16.01 -5.37
N THR A 152 -5.80 -15.64 -5.22
CA THR A 152 -6.91 -16.60 -5.15
C THR A 152 -6.98 -17.48 -6.41
N ILE A 153 -6.80 -16.90 -7.59
CA ILE A 153 -6.80 -17.62 -8.86
C ILE A 153 -5.58 -18.55 -8.94
N LEU A 154 -4.38 -18.03 -8.73
CA LEU A 154 -3.13 -18.78 -8.90
C LEU A 154 -2.93 -19.87 -7.85
N SER A 155 -3.44 -19.69 -6.64
CA SER A 155 -3.41 -20.72 -5.58
C SER A 155 -4.16 -21.99 -5.96
N LYS A 156 -4.97 -21.98 -7.03
CA LYS A 156 -5.60 -23.19 -7.54
C LYS A 156 -4.61 -24.15 -8.22
N LYS A 157 -3.52 -23.60 -8.80
CA LYS A 157 -2.52 -24.35 -9.58
C LYS A 157 -1.14 -24.35 -8.93
N TYR A 158 -0.78 -23.27 -8.23
CA TYR A 158 0.57 -23.03 -7.75
C TYR A 158 0.63 -22.82 -6.24
N THR A 159 1.78 -23.09 -5.65
CA THR A 159 2.12 -22.56 -4.32
C THR A 159 2.44 -21.07 -4.43
N VAL A 160 1.56 -20.23 -3.89
CA VAL A 160 1.63 -18.76 -4.03
C VAL A 160 2.10 -18.12 -2.74
N LEU A 161 3.13 -17.29 -2.84
CA LEU A 161 3.49 -16.28 -1.84
C LEU A 161 2.96 -14.91 -2.30
N LYS A 162 2.47 -14.10 -1.37
CA LYS A 162 2.09 -12.70 -1.64
C LYS A 162 2.55 -11.79 -0.52
N THR A 163 2.72 -10.51 -0.84
CA THR A 163 2.86 -9.46 0.19
C THR A 163 1.57 -9.31 1.00
N GLU A 164 1.69 -9.22 2.33
CA GLU A 164 0.53 -9.10 3.23
C GLU A 164 -0.05 -7.68 3.27
N ALA A 165 -1.39 -7.56 3.18
CA ALA A 165 -2.11 -6.28 3.18
C ALA A 165 -1.48 -5.25 2.20
N SER A 166 -1.17 -4.04 2.66
CA SER A 166 -0.50 -2.96 1.91
C SER A 166 1.01 -2.90 2.13
N LYS A 167 1.67 -4.02 2.48
CA LYS A 167 3.13 -4.07 2.64
C LYS A 167 3.81 -3.94 1.27
N ASN A 168 4.08 -2.70 0.88
CA ASN A 168 4.47 -2.34 -0.49
C ASN A 168 5.78 -1.54 -0.56
N SER A 169 6.63 -1.67 0.46
CA SER A 169 7.97 -1.06 0.54
C SER A 169 9.08 -2.13 0.43
N PRO A 170 10.32 -1.77 0.02
CA PRO A 170 11.42 -2.73 -0.11
C PRO A 170 11.70 -3.54 1.16
N ILE A 171 11.60 -2.90 2.34
CA ILE A 171 11.81 -3.57 3.62
C ILE A 171 10.68 -4.57 3.92
N ALA A 172 9.43 -4.23 3.62
CA ALA A 172 8.29 -5.11 3.89
C ALA A 172 8.29 -6.33 2.95
N ILE A 173 8.75 -6.14 1.71
CA ILE A 173 9.01 -7.24 0.77
C ILE A 173 10.14 -8.13 1.31
N ALA A 174 11.23 -7.54 1.80
CA ALA A 174 12.35 -8.30 2.37
C ALA A 174 11.92 -9.15 3.57
N GLU A 175 11.12 -8.59 4.48
CA GLU A 175 10.56 -9.32 5.62
C GLU A 175 9.70 -10.52 5.17
N THR A 176 8.80 -10.30 4.20
CA THR A 176 7.94 -11.36 3.64
C THR A 176 8.78 -12.49 3.03
N VAL A 177 9.81 -12.13 2.26
CA VAL A 177 10.72 -13.11 1.65
C VAL A 177 11.48 -13.90 2.70
N LEU A 178 12.03 -13.23 3.72
CA LEU A 178 12.83 -13.89 4.74
C LEU A 178 11.99 -14.82 5.60
N ALA A 179 10.79 -14.40 5.98
CA ALA A 179 9.87 -15.16 6.81
C ALA A 179 9.20 -16.32 6.05
N ASP A 180 8.64 -16.04 4.87
CA ASP A 180 7.59 -16.89 4.30
C ASP A 180 7.97 -17.55 2.96
N LEU A 181 9.07 -17.13 2.31
CA LEU A 181 9.52 -17.77 1.07
C LEU A 181 10.07 -19.17 1.35
N THR A 182 9.42 -20.19 0.78
CA THR A 182 9.83 -21.60 0.87
C THR A 182 10.32 -22.13 -0.49
N PRO A 183 11.08 -23.25 -0.51
CA PRO A 183 11.51 -23.88 -1.77
C PRO A 183 10.35 -24.29 -2.69
N GLU A 184 9.18 -24.60 -2.13
CA GLU A 184 7.99 -25.03 -2.86
C GLU A 184 7.22 -23.86 -3.48
N THR A 185 7.55 -22.61 -3.13
CA THR A 185 6.90 -21.42 -3.68
C THR A 185 7.16 -21.33 -5.18
N GLN A 186 6.09 -21.30 -5.98
CA GLN A 186 6.17 -21.26 -7.44
C GLN A 186 5.83 -19.87 -8.00
N VAL A 187 5.00 -19.11 -7.29
CA VAL A 187 4.63 -17.74 -7.67
C VAL A 187 4.82 -16.80 -6.49
N PHE A 188 5.41 -15.64 -6.73
CA PHE A 188 5.47 -14.55 -5.77
C PHE A 188 4.79 -13.28 -6.32
N ILE A 189 3.73 -12.83 -5.63
CA ILE A 189 2.94 -11.66 -6.01
C ILE A 189 3.28 -10.48 -5.10
N VAL A 190 3.77 -9.40 -5.71
CA VAL A 190 4.33 -8.25 -5.00
C VAL A 190 3.53 -7.00 -5.33
N GLU A 191 2.84 -6.44 -4.34
CA GLU A 191 2.28 -5.10 -4.46
C GLU A 191 3.41 -4.07 -4.36
N MET A 192 3.55 -3.22 -5.38
CA MET A 192 4.59 -2.21 -5.46
C MET A 192 3.98 -0.81 -5.40
N GLY A 193 4.11 -0.18 -4.24
CA GLY A 193 3.71 1.19 -3.97
C GLY A 193 4.92 2.13 -4.07
N ALA A 194 4.70 3.35 -4.51
CA ALA A 194 5.73 4.38 -4.46
C ALA A 194 5.10 5.71 -4.10
N TYR A 195 5.86 6.47 -3.31
CA TYR A 195 5.67 7.87 -2.97
C TYR A 195 6.69 8.76 -3.70
N LYS A 196 7.82 8.18 -4.13
CA LYS A 196 8.90 8.87 -4.86
C LYS A 196 9.38 8.05 -6.05
N ARG A 197 9.93 8.74 -7.04
CA ARG A 197 10.60 8.11 -8.19
C ARG A 197 11.78 7.26 -7.72
N GLY A 198 11.98 6.10 -8.32
CA GLY A 198 13.04 5.13 -8.02
C GLY A 198 12.63 4.04 -7.02
N GLU A 199 11.53 4.20 -6.29
CA GLU A 199 11.09 3.21 -5.29
C GLU A 199 10.56 1.93 -5.95
N ILE A 200 9.78 2.05 -7.03
CA ILE A 200 9.31 0.88 -7.78
C ILE A 200 10.46 0.23 -8.52
N GLN A 201 11.35 1.02 -9.11
CA GLN A 201 12.58 0.51 -9.72
C GLN A 201 13.39 -0.33 -8.73
N THR A 202 13.61 0.17 -7.50
CA THR A 202 14.34 -0.57 -6.45
C THR A 202 13.67 -1.90 -6.13
N MET A 203 12.33 -1.94 -6.03
CA MET A 203 11.60 -3.17 -5.79
C MET A 203 11.65 -4.12 -6.99
N ALA A 204 11.55 -3.61 -8.21
CA ALA A 204 11.66 -4.41 -9.43
C ALA A 204 13.06 -5.02 -9.58
N GLU A 205 14.13 -4.27 -9.29
CA GLU A 205 15.50 -4.78 -9.25
C GLU A 205 15.66 -5.86 -8.17
N MET A 206 15.02 -5.68 -7.02
CA MET A 206 15.02 -6.65 -5.92
C MET A 206 14.37 -7.97 -6.34
N VAL A 207 13.13 -7.93 -6.83
CA VAL A 207 12.33 -9.16 -7.06
C VAL A 207 12.41 -9.71 -8.49
N GLN A 208 12.89 -8.93 -9.46
CA GLN A 208 13.01 -9.29 -10.87
C GLN A 208 11.70 -9.85 -11.47
N PRO A 209 10.64 -9.04 -11.57
CA PRO A 209 9.34 -9.49 -12.05
C PRO A 209 9.40 -10.03 -13.48
N THR A 210 8.65 -11.09 -13.73
CA THR A 210 8.38 -11.63 -15.08
C THR A 210 7.06 -11.13 -15.65
N ILE A 211 6.17 -10.66 -14.78
CA ILE A 211 4.88 -10.08 -15.15
C ILE A 211 4.69 -8.78 -14.37
N GLY A 212 4.36 -7.69 -15.06
CA GLY A 212 4.07 -6.40 -14.45
C GLY A 212 2.64 -5.96 -14.75
N ILE A 213 1.81 -5.74 -13.73
CA ILE A 213 0.43 -5.29 -13.85
C ILE A 213 0.33 -3.83 -13.43
N VAL A 214 -0.19 -2.97 -14.32
CA VAL A 214 -0.49 -1.57 -14.00
C VAL A 214 -2.00 -1.37 -13.97
N THR A 215 -2.55 -1.09 -12.80
CA THR A 215 -4.00 -1.08 -12.56
C THR A 215 -4.71 0.19 -13.03
N ALA A 216 -4.38 1.33 -12.44
CA ALA A 216 -4.98 2.62 -12.80
C ALA A 216 -4.13 3.78 -12.29
N ILE A 217 -4.29 4.96 -12.88
CA ILE A 217 -3.73 6.22 -12.39
C ILE A 217 -4.84 7.22 -12.18
N ASN A 218 -4.84 7.89 -11.04
CA ASN A 218 -5.75 9.00 -10.74
C ASN A 218 -5.01 10.34 -10.92
N ALA A 219 -5.65 11.30 -11.60
CA ALA A 219 -5.13 12.64 -11.83
C ALA A 219 -5.14 13.55 -10.58
N GLN A 220 -5.87 13.20 -9.52
CA GLN A 220 -6.12 14.02 -8.33
C GLN A 220 -5.13 13.77 -7.17
N HIS A 221 -4.30 12.71 -7.24
CA HIS A 221 -3.26 12.40 -6.24
C HIS A 221 -1.89 13.05 -6.56
N GLN A 222 -1.89 14.32 -6.96
CA GLN A 222 -0.69 15.03 -7.45
C GLN A 222 0.33 15.36 -6.35
N ASP A 223 -0.08 15.37 -5.08
CA ASP A 223 0.71 15.93 -3.97
C ASP A 223 2.00 15.16 -3.65
N LEU A 224 2.04 13.85 -3.87
CA LEU A 224 3.21 13.04 -3.51
C LEU A 224 4.32 13.10 -4.57
N PHE A 225 3.93 13.06 -5.85
CA PHE A 225 4.85 13.07 -6.99
C PHE A 225 5.04 14.45 -7.63
N GLY A 226 4.27 15.45 -7.22
CA GLY A 226 4.28 16.81 -7.75
C GLY A 226 3.54 16.96 -9.09
N SER A 227 3.50 15.92 -9.93
CA SER A 227 2.74 15.93 -11.18
C SER A 227 2.20 14.55 -11.58
N LEU A 228 1.21 14.58 -12.48
CA LEU A 228 0.67 13.37 -13.09
C LEU A 228 1.73 12.62 -13.91
N ASP A 229 2.54 13.33 -14.69
CA ASP A 229 3.62 12.73 -15.48
C ASP A 229 4.67 12.05 -14.59
N ALA A 230 5.01 12.66 -13.44
CA ALA A 230 5.89 12.04 -12.45
C ALA A 230 5.27 10.78 -11.84
N THR A 231 3.96 10.78 -11.60
CA THR A 231 3.23 9.59 -11.14
C THR A 231 3.27 8.49 -12.20
N MET A 232 2.99 8.82 -13.47
CA MET A 232 3.07 7.89 -14.59
C MET A 232 4.48 7.31 -14.72
N ALA A 233 5.51 8.17 -14.73
CA ALA A 233 6.90 7.74 -14.83
C ALA A 233 7.31 6.80 -13.69
N ALA A 234 6.93 7.12 -12.45
CA ALA A 234 7.24 6.27 -11.30
C ALA A 234 6.54 4.90 -11.38
N LYS A 235 5.28 4.84 -11.86
CA LYS A 235 4.56 3.58 -12.03
C LYS A 235 5.10 2.76 -13.21
N TYR A 236 5.60 3.45 -14.25
CA TYR A 236 6.22 2.83 -15.42
C TYR A 236 7.56 2.14 -15.08
N GLU A 237 8.22 2.48 -13.98
CA GLU A 237 9.44 1.80 -13.50
C GLU A 237 9.27 0.29 -13.36
N LEU A 238 8.06 -0.19 -13.04
CA LEU A 238 7.78 -1.62 -12.99
C LEU A 238 7.96 -2.28 -14.37
N ILE A 239 7.46 -1.61 -15.41
CA ILE A 239 7.55 -2.11 -16.79
C ILE A 239 8.99 -2.04 -17.29
N GLN A 240 9.71 -0.95 -16.97
CA GLN A 240 11.14 -0.82 -17.30
C GLN A 240 12.00 -1.89 -16.60
N GLY A 241 11.58 -2.37 -15.43
CA GLY A 241 12.23 -3.46 -14.71
C GLY A 241 11.96 -4.86 -15.28
N LEU A 242 11.06 -5.00 -16.26
CA LEU A 242 10.81 -6.26 -16.94
C LEU A 242 11.92 -6.54 -17.95
N ARG A 243 12.45 -7.78 -17.95
CA ARG A 243 13.38 -8.24 -18.98
C ARG A 243 12.69 -8.37 -20.34
N GLU A 244 13.47 -8.44 -21.40
CA GLU A 244 12.94 -8.71 -22.74
C GLU A 244 12.13 -10.03 -22.77
N GLY A 245 10.97 -10.01 -23.43
CA GLY A 245 10.04 -11.13 -23.49
C GLY A 245 9.06 -11.25 -22.29
N ASN A 246 9.30 -10.54 -21.19
CA ASN A 246 8.38 -10.49 -20.05
C ASN A 246 7.15 -9.62 -20.35
N ILE A 247 6.06 -9.87 -19.61
CA ILE A 247 4.72 -9.39 -19.97
C ILE A 247 4.33 -8.18 -19.11
N GLY A 248 4.02 -7.05 -19.76
CA GLY A 248 3.34 -5.92 -19.17
C GLY A 248 1.83 -5.99 -19.41
N ILE A 249 1.03 -5.88 -18.36
CA ILE A 249 -0.44 -5.94 -18.39
C ILE A 249 -1.01 -4.57 -18.01
N PHE A 250 -1.86 -4.02 -18.88
CA PHE A 250 -2.30 -2.64 -18.80
C PHE A 250 -3.82 -2.51 -18.87
N ASN A 251 -4.37 -1.66 -18.02
CA ASN A 251 -5.77 -1.24 -18.08
C ASN A 251 -6.01 -0.34 -19.30
N ALA A 252 -6.75 -0.84 -20.27
CA ALA A 252 -7.09 -0.08 -21.46
C ALA A 252 -8.21 0.95 -21.22
N ASP A 253 -8.92 0.94 -20.10
CA ASP A 253 -9.99 1.91 -19.82
C ASP A 253 -9.42 3.25 -19.30
N ASN A 254 -8.25 3.22 -18.66
CA ASN A 254 -7.58 4.40 -18.16
C ASN A 254 -6.66 5.02 -19.23
N ALA A 255 -6.93 6.27 -19.63
CA ALA A 255 -6.21 6.94 -20.72
C ALA A 255 -4.69 7.09 -20.47
N PHE A 256 -4.27 7.27 -19.23
CA PHE A 256 -2.85 7.39 -18.87
C PHE A 256 -2.14 6.03 -18.98
N ILE A 257 -2.81 4.98 -18.52
CA ILE A 257 -2.32 3.60 -18.64
C ILE A 257 -2.24 3.17 -20.11
N ARG A 258 -3.22 3.54 -20.94
CA ARG A 258 -3.17 3.34 -22.41
C ARG A 258 -1.91 3.93 -23.02
N ARG A 259 -1.58 5.19 -22.72
CA ARG A 259 -0.35 5.82 -23.22
C ARG A 259 0.91 5.07 -22.78
N MET A 260 0.94 4.57 -21.54
CA MET A 260 2.07 3.78 -21.04
C MET A 260 2.20 2.43 -21.74
N GLY A 261 1.11 1.71 -22.01
CA GLY A 261 1.19 0.44 -22.71
C GLY A 261 1.58 0.61 -24.19
N GLU A 262 1.12 1.69 -24.86
CA GLU A 262 1.60 2.01 -26.22
C GLU A 262 3.09 2.37 -26.22
N ARG A 263 3.56 3.10 -25.20
CA ARG A 263 5.00 3.33 -25.02
C ARG A 263 5.77 2.03 -24.82
N ALA A 264 5.30 1.14 -23.95
CA ALA A 264 5.95 -0.15 -23.69
C ALA A 264 6.08 -1.00 -24.95
N LYS A 265 5.06 -0.94 -25.82
CA LYS A 265 5.04 -1.61 -27.11
C LYS A 265 6.09 -1.05 -28.07
N LEU A 266 6.27 0.27 -28.11
CA LEU A 266 7.33 0.93 -28.89
C LEU A 266 8.74 0.58 -28.38
N GLU A 267 8.86 0.38 -27.07
CA GLU A 267 10.09 -0.07 -26.40
C GLU A 267 10.33 -1.59 -26.55
N GLY A 268 9.46 -2.33 -27.24
CA GLY A 268 9.64 -3.75 -27.56
C GLY A 268 9.13 -4.73 -26.51
N HIS A 269 8.43 -4.28 -25.47
CA HIS A 269 7.86 -5.16 -24.45
C HIS A 269 6.65 -5.96 -24.98
N ALA A 270 6.41 -7.14 -24.41
CA ALA A 270 5.17 -7.87 -24.63
C ALA A 270 4.04 -7.19 -23.84
N VAL A 271 3.00 -6.72 -24.53
CA VAL A 271 1.93 -5.89 -23.94
C VAL A 271 0.61 -6.61 -24.01
N TRP A 272 -0.04 -6.81 -22.86
CA TRP A 272 -1.38 -7.35 -22.74
C TRP A 272 -2.32 -6.30 -22.19
N TRP A 273 -3.57 -6.33 -22.62
CA TRP A 273 -4.58 -5.35 -22.26
C TRP A 273 -5.77 -6.01 -21.57
N TYR A 274 -6.42 -5.28 -20.67
CA TYR A 274 -7.76 -5.62 -20.21
C TYR A 274 -8.67 -4.38 -20.24
N THR A 275 -9.95 -4.59 -20.54
CA THR A 275 -10.94 -3.52 -20.69
C THR A 275 -12.36 -4.01 -20.39
N GLU A 276 -13.19 -3.12 -19.86
CA GLU A 276 -14.64 -3.28 -19.73
C GLU A 276 -15.41 -2.74 -20.95
N GLU A 277 -14.75 -2.04 -21.88
CA GLU A 277 -15.37 -1.34 -23.02
C GLU A 277 -14.76 -1.73 -24.38
N SER A 278 -15.14 -2.91 -24.88
CA SER A 278 -14.66 -3.42 -26.19
C SER A 278 -14.87 -2.48 -27.38
N SER A 279 -15.91 -1.64 -27.34
CA SER A 279 -16.31 -0.78 -28.46
C SER A 279 -15.40 0.45 -28.63
N LYS A 280 -14.73 0.90 -27.56
CA LYS A 280 -13.87 2.10 -27.59
C LYS A 280 -12.40 1.77 -27.79
N PHE A 281 -12.00 0.51 -27.59
CA PHE A 281 -10.60 0.10 -27.67
C PHE A 281 -10.35 -0.82 -28.88
N LYS A 282 -9.98 -0.21 -30.00
CA LYS A 282 -9.45 -0.92 -31.17
C LYS A 282 -7.93 -0.89 -31.11
N VAL A 283 -7.31 -1.97 -30.62
CA VAL A 283 -5.86 -2.15 -30.80
C VAL A 283 -5.62 -2.37 -32.28
N GLN A 284 -4.85 -1.47 -32.91
CA GLN A 284 -4.29 -1.77 -34.23
C GLN A 284 -3.38 -2.97 -34.08
N SER A 285 -3.79 -4.07 -34.69
CA SER A 285 -3.10 -5.35 -34.71
C SER A 285 -1.74 -5.17 -35.39
N SER A 286 -0.74 -4.75 -34.64
CA SER A 286 0.65 -4.70 -35.06
C SER A 286 1.33 -5.98 -34.60
N LYS A 287 2.35 -6.41 -35.35
CA LYS A 287 3.15 -7.65 -35.26
C LYS A 287 3.69 -8.09 -33.87
N VAL A 288 3.49 -7.32 -32.80
CA VAL A 288 3.97 -7.63 -31.44
C VAL A 288 2.92 -8.43 -30.67
N ASN A 289 3.36 -9.42 -29.88
CA ASN A 289 2.61 -10.40 -29.07
C ASN A 289 1.57 -9.76 -28.12
N THR A 290 0.50 -9.20 -28.70
CA THR A 290 -0.51 -8.41 -28.00
C THR A 290 -1.73 -9.27 -27.72
N LYS A 291 -2.12 -9.36 -26.45
CA LYS A 291 -3.30 -10.10 -26.00
C LYS A 291 -4.27 -9.17 -25.31
N ILE A 292 -5.58 -9.45 -25.44
CA ILE A 292 -6.63 -8.58 -24.90
C ILE A 292 -7.68 -9.42 -24.18
N PHE A 293 -7.98 -9.02 -22.96
CA PHE A 293 -9.05 -9.52 -22.12
C PHE A 293 -10.18 -8.50 -22.08
N VAL A 294 -11.41 -8.94 -22.26
CA VAL A 294 -12.56 -8.04 -22.37
C VAL A 294 -13.68 -8.53 -21.46
N ALA A 295 -14.21 -7.65 -20.62
CA ALA A 295 -15.50 -7.89 -19.98
C ALA A 295 -16.65 -7.32 -20.81
N SER A 296 -17.75 -8.05 -20.89
CA SER A 296 -19.03 -7.60 -21.42
C SER A 296 -20.18 -8.06 -20.52
N ASP A 297 -21.38 -7.54 -20.79
CA ASP A 297 -22.62 -7.97 -20.12
C ASP A 297 -22.54 -7.88 -18.59
N ILE A 298 -21.89 -6.80 -18.11
CA ILE A 298 -21.60 -6.57 -16.70
C ILE A 298 -22.88 -6.25 -15.95
N THR A 299 -23.19 -7.06 -14.95
CA THR A 299 -24.34 -6.92 -14.05
C THR A 299 -23.84 -6.90 -12.61
N ALA A 300 -23.89 -5.72 -11.98
CA ALA A 300 -23.53 -5.57 -10.58
C ALA A 300 -24.78 -5.67 -9.68
N MET A 301 -24.83 -6.75 -8.91
CA MET A 301 -25.87 -7.12 -7.96
C MET A 301 -25.50 -6.68 -6.54
N ILE A 302 -26.40 -6.90 -5.57
CA ILE A 302 -26.18 -6.53 -4.16
C ILE A 302 -25.15 -7.46 -3.49
N ASN A 303 -25.05 -8.71 -3.93
CA ASN A 303 -24.22 -9.76 -3.35
C ASN A 303 -23.05 -10.19 -4.24
N GLY A 304 -22.86 -9.55 -5.39
CA GLY A 304 -21.86 -9.99 -6.36
C GLY A 304 -21.86 -9.20 -7.66
N VAL A 305 -20.95 -9.60 -8.54
CA VAL A 305 -20.87 -9.12 -9.92
C VAL A 305 -20.86 -10.31 -10.87
N GLU A 306 -21.56 -10.15 -11.98
CA GLU A 306 -21.57 -11.10 -13.09
C GLU A 306 -21.17 -10.43 -14.38
N PHE A 307 -20.34 -11.09 -15.18
CA PHE A 307 -19.91 -10.58 -16.47
C PHE A 307 -19.39 -11.72 -17.35
N THR A 308 -19.31 -11.47 -18.65
CA THR A 308 -18.69 -12.38 -19.61
C THR A 308 -17.25 -11.94 -19.84
N CYS A 309 -16.27 -12.80 -19.58
CA CYS A 309 -14.87 -12.55 -19.89
C CYS A 309 -14.51 -13.21 -21.23
N ARG A 310 -13.91 -12.44 -22.15
CA ARG A 310 -13.44 -12.91 -23.45
C ARG A 310 -11.94 -12.75 -23.58
N PHE A 311 -11.28 -13.80 -24.07
CA PHE A 311 -9.86 -13.82 -24.42
C PHE A 311 -9.68 -14.48 -25.79
N GLY A 312 -9.32 -13.68 -26.81
CA GLY A 312 -9.30 -14.15 -28.19
C GLY A 312 -10.68 -14.67 -28.65
N LYS A 313 -10.73 -15.95 -29.04
CA LYS A 313 -11.97 -16.67 -29.40
C LYS A 313 -12.65 -17.36 -28.21
N GLN A 314 -12.00 -17.42 -27.05
CA GLN A 314 -12.54 -18.04 -25.85
C GLN A 314 -13.39 -17.02 -25.09
N TYR A 315 -14.50 -17.48 -24.52
CA TYR A 315 -15.37 -16.67 -23.67
C TYR A 315 -15.94 -17.53 -22.54
N ALA A 316 -16.18 -16.93 -21.39
CA ALA A 316 -16.76 -17.60 -20.24
C ALA A 316 -17.53 -16.60 -19.37
N ARG A 317 -18.71 -17.03 -18.88
CA ARG A 317 -19.49 -16.27 -17.91
C ARG A 317 -18.91 -16.47 -16.52
N ILE A 318 -18.72 -15.38 -15.78
CA ILE A 318 -18.14 -15.37 -14.44
C ILE A 318 -19.16 -14.75 -13.48
N SER A 319 -19.32 -15.37 -12.32
CA SER A 319 -20.09 -14.85 -11.19
C SER A 319 -19.21 -14.86 -9.95
N VAL A 320 -19.06 -13.69 -9.32
CA VAL A 320 -18.14 -13.50 -8.19
C VAL A 320 -18.85 -12.77 -7.06
N SER A 321 -18.66 -13.24 -5.82
CA SER A 321 -19.28 -12.68 -4.61
C SER A 321 -18.49 -11.48 -4.05
N VAL A 322 -18.20 -10.49 -4.91
CA VAL A 322 -17.58 -9.22 -4.52
C VAL A 322 -18.49 -8.05 -4.85
N LEU A 323 -18.41 -6.99 -4.05
CA LEU A 323 -19.36 -5.89 -4.13
C LEU A 323 -18.83 -4.76 -5.02
N GLY A 324 -19.69 -4.32 -5.95
CA GLY A 324 -19.45 -3.15 -6.80
C GLY A 324 -18.84 -3.48 -8.16
N ALA A 325 -19.33 -2.79 -9.20
CA ALA A 325 -18.93 -3.02 -10.59
C ALA A 325 -17.42 -2.79 -10.84
N HIS A 326 -16.82 -1.85 -10.11
CA HIS A 326 -15.39 -1.52 -10.20
C HIS A 326 -14.45 -2.71 -9.94
N GLN A 327 -14.93 -3.79 -9.30
CA GLN A 327 -14.13 -4.99 -9.10
C GLN A 327 -13.92 -5.80 -10.38
N VAL A 328 -14.75 -5.61 -11.42
CA VAL A 328 -14.62 -6.32 -12.71
C VAL A 328 -13.25 -6.03 -13.34
N SER A 329 -12.83 -4.76 -13.42
CA SER A 329 -11.48 -4.37 -13.86
C SER A 329 -10.37 -5.11 -13.09
N ASN A 330 -10.47 -5.17 -11.76
CA ASN A 330 -9.49 -5.86 -10.92
C ASN A 330 -9.47 -7.37 -11.16
N ILE A 331 -10.64 -8.00 -11.37
CA ILE A 331 -10.76 -9.43 -11.67
C ILE A 331 -10.19 -9.72 -13.06
N LEU A 332 -10.45 -8.89 -14.06
CA LEU A 332 -9.85 -9.03 -15.39
C LEU A 332 -8.33 -8.94 -15.35
N ALA A 333 -7.78 -7.98 -14.60
CA ALA A 333 -6.34 -7.86 -14.40
C ALA A 333 -5.75 -9.13 -13.75
N ALA A 334 -6.45 -9.70 -12.78
CA ALA A 334 -6.06 -10.94 -12.12
C ALA A 334 -6.13 -12.17 -13.06
N ILE A 335 -7.18 -12.29 -13.88
CA ILE A 335 -7.29 -13.35 -14.88
C ILE A 335 -6.17 -13.22 -15.92
N ALA A 336 -5.92 -12.00 -16.42
CA ALA A 336 -4.83 -11.74 -17.36
C ALA A 336 -3.46 -12.10 -16.76
N GLY A 337 -3.22 -11.73 -15.50
CA GLY A 337 -2.02 -12.10 -14.76
C GLY A 337 -1.87 -13.61 -14.58
N ALA A 338 -2.97 -14.32 -14.32
CA ALA A 338 -2.94 -15.76 -14.16
C ALA A 338 -2.63 -16.48 -15.48
N VAL A 339 -3.23 -16.03 -16.59
CA VAL A 339 -2.94 -16.56 -17.93
C VAL A 339 -1.51 -16.23 -18.36
N ALA A 340 -0.97 -15.07 -17.95
CA ALA A 340 0.42 -14.71 -18.18
C ALA A 340 1.40 -15.59 -17.37
N ALA A 341 0.96 -16.14 -16.24
CA ALA A 341 1.70 -17.11 -15.42
C ALA A 341 1.41 -18.57 -15.85
N ASP A 342 1.16 -18.78 -17.14
CA ASP A 342 0.93 -20.10 -17.76
C ASP A 342 -0.24 -20.91 -17.18
N MET A 343 -1.26 -20.25 -16.63
CA MET A 343 -2.54 -20.89 -16.30
C MET A 343 -3.47 -20.89 -17.54
N GLU A 344 -4.19 -21.98 -17.79
CA GLU A 344 -5.14 -21.99 -18.90
C GLU A 344 -6.29 -21.01 -18.64
N PHE A 345 -6.78 -20.31 -19.68
CA PHE A 345 -7.87 -19.34 -19.54
C PHE A 345 -9.11 -19.95 -18.86
N ALA A 346 -9.52 -21.16 -19.26
CA ALA A 346 -10.67 -21.83 -18.67
C ALA A 346 -10.43 -22.17 -17.19
N GLU A 347 -9.20 -22.50 -16.80
CA GLU A 347 -8.83 -22.77 -15.41
C GLU A 347 -8.84 -21.48 -14.59
N ALA A 348 -8.25 -20.40 -15.11
CA ALA A 348 -8.20 -19.09 -14.47
C ALA A 348 -9.60 -18.53 -14.21
N VAL A 349 -10.51 -18.64 -15.18
CA VAL A 349 -11.91 -18.21 -15.02
C VAL A 349 -12.65 -19.07 -13.97
N ARG A 350 -12.48 -20.39 -13.98
CA ARG A 350 -13.09 -21.26 -12.95
C ARG A 350 -12.59 -20.92 -11.55
N ALA A 351 -11.30 -20.61 -11.42
CA ALA A 351 -10.71 -20.21 -10.15
C ALA A 351 -11.18 -18.80 -9.72
N ALA A 352 -11.41 -17.88 -10.67
CA ALA A 352 -11.93 -16.54 -10.39
C ALA A 352 -13.31 -16.56 -9.70
N SER A 353 -14.16 -17.54 -9.99
CA SER A 353 -15.45 -17.71 -9.28
C SER A 353 -15.32 -17.98 -7.78
N ARG A 354 -14.12 -18.33 -7.28
CA ARG A 354 -13.85 -18.53 -5.84
C ARG A 354 -13.43 -17.26 -5.11
N ILE A 355 -13.27 -16.15 -5.84
CA ILE A 355 -12.93 -14.86 -5.25
C ILE A 355 -14.05 -14.42 -4.29
N GLN A 356 -13.63 -13.90 -3.14
CA GLN A 356 -14.49 -13.33 -2.11
C GLN A 356 -14.00 -11.92 -1.74
N SER A 357 -14.85 -11.15 -1.06
CA SER A 357 -14.42 -9.91 -0.43
C SER A 357 -13.33 -10.18 0.62
N PHE A 358 -12.38 -9.26 0.73
CA PHE A 358 -11.32 -9.31 1.74
C PHE A 358 -11.61 -8.33 2.87
N PRO A 359 -11.02 -8.53 4.07
CA PRO A 359 -11.25 -7.65 5.20
C PRO A 359 -11.04 -6.18 4.85
N LYS A 360 -11.99 -5.32 5.23
CA LYS A 360 -11.97 -3.86 5.05
C LYS A 360 -12.03 -3.34 3.61
N ILE A 361 -12.26 -4.19 2.60
CA ILE A 361 -12.47 -3.78 1.20
C ILE A 361 -13.85 -4.24 0.78
N MET A 362 -14.81 -3.31 0.79
CA MET A 362 -16.22 -3.59 0.49
C MET A 362 -16.71 -4.89 1.16
N GLU A 363 -16.37 -5.06 2.44
CA GLU A 363 -16.62 -6.28 3.19
C GLU A 363 -18.02 -6.23 3.82
N PRO A 364 -18.94 -7.15 3.46
CA PRO A 364 -20.25 -7.21 4.12
C PRO A 364 -20.12 -7.82 5.52
N VAL A 365 -20.46 -7.03 6.53
CA VAL A 365 -20.50 -7.40 7.95
C VAL A 365 -21.95 -7.37 8.44
N LYS A 366 -22.38 -8.44 9.11
CA LYS A 366 -23.72 -8.49 9.70
C LYS A 366 -23.83 -7.49 10.85
N GLY A 367 -24.86 -6.65 10.79
CA GLY A 367 -25.21 -5.71 11.85
C GLY A 367 -26.27 -6.24 12.80
N ILE A 368 -26.60 -5.42 13.80
CA ILE A 368 -27.72 -5.67 14.72
C ILE A 368 -29.06 -5.44 14.01
N HIS A 369 -30.12 -6.11 14.46
CA HIS A 369 -31.49 -5.94 13.97
C HIS A 369 -31.64 -6.06 12.44
N GLY A 370 -30.85 -6.92 11.78
CA GLY A 370 -30.91 -7.12 10.33
C GLY A 370 -30.23 -6.03 9.49
N ALA A 371 -29.55 -5.08 10.13
CA ALA A 371 -28.70 -4.13 9.40
C ALA A 371 -27.52 -4.85 8.73
N THR A 372 -27.06 -4.29 7.62
CA THR A 372 -25.82 -4.73 6.95
C THR A 372 -24.84 -3.57 6.98
N PHE A 373 -23.65 -3.82 7.54
CA PHE A 373 -22.53 -2.88 7.50
C PHE A 373 -21.62 -3.26 6.34
N ILE A 374 -21.21 -2.29 5.54
CA ILE A 374 -20.17 -2.50 4.53
C ILE A 374 -18.90 -1.87 5.08
N ASN A 375 -17.94 -2.71 5.47
CA ASN A 375 -16.66 -2.29 5.96
C ASN A 375 -15.71 -2.02 4.78
N ASP A 376 -15.58 -0.75 4.42
CA ASP A 376 -14.68 -0.26 3.36
C ASP A 376 -13.66 0.74 3.91
N THR A 377 -13.11 0.46 5.11
CA THR A 377 -12.25 1.39 5.85
C THR A 377 -10.76 1.26 5.52
N PHE A 378 -10.39 0.54 4.45
CA PHE A 378 -8.99 0.30 4.13
C PHE A 378 -8.27 1.54 3.61
N ASN A 379 -8.80 2.16 2.57
CA ASN A 379 -8.30 3.40 1.99
C ASN A 379 -9.44 4.13 1.30
N ASN A 380 -9.35 5.46 1.17
CA ASN A 380 -10.38 6.27 0.56
C ASN A 380 -9.79 7.23 -0.46
N ASN A 381 -10.40 7.27 -1.65
CA ASN A 381 -10.11 8.22 -2.71
C ASN A 381 -11.42 8.55 -3.45
N PRO A 382 -11.46 9.61 -4.27
CA PRO A 382 -12.71 10.04 -4.89
C PRO A 382 -13.38 8.97 -5.77
N ASP A 383 -12.60 8.13 -6.46
CA ASP A 383 -13.15 7.06 -7.30
C ASP A 383 -13.73 5.92 -6.46
N ALA A 384 -13.04 5.54 -5.37
CA ALA A 384 -13.52 4.54 -4.41
C ALA A 384 -14.81 5.03 -3.70
N ALA A 385 -14.84 6.30 -3.27
CA ALA A 385 -16.02 6.92 -2.67
C ALA A 385 -17.23 6.89 -3.60
N LYS A 386 -17.06 7.28 -4.87
CA LYS A 386 -18.11 7.19 -5.90
C LYS A 386 -18.59 5.76 -6.10
N ALA A 387 -17.69 4.80 -6.12
CA ALA A 387 -18.03 3.39 -6.27
C ALA A 387 -18.84 2.85 -5.07
N ALA A 388 -18.46 3.22 -3.84
CA ALA A 388 -19.18 2.87 -2.63
C ALA A 388 -20.58 3.51 -2.59
N ILE A 389 -20.71 4.77 -3.00
CA ILE A 389 -22.00 5.47 -3.13
C ILE A 389 -22.88 4.79 -4.19
N ALA A 390 -22.32 4.44 -5.34
CA ALA A 390 -23.06 3.75 -6.41
C ALA A 390 -23.56 2.36 -5.95
N TYR A 391 -22.78 1.65 -5.14
CA TYR A 391 -23.22 0.41 -4.49
C TYR A 391 -24.36 0.69 -3.49
N LEU A 392 -24.19 1.64 -2.58
CA LEU A 392 -25.19 2.01 -1.58
C LEU A 392 -26.50 2.48 -2.22
N ALA A 393 -26.44 3.16 -3.37
CA ALA A 393 -27.62 3.58 -4.12
C ALA A 393 -28.50 2.38 -4.55
N LYS A 394 -27.91 1.21 -4.83
CA LYS A 394 -28.61 -0.01 -5.24
C LYS A 394 -29.22 -0.80 -4.08
N THR A 395 -28.81 -0.55 -2.84
CA THR A 395 -29.35 -1.27 -1.67
C THR A 395 -30.76 -0.77 -1.34
N LYS A 396 -31.51 -1.56 -0.56
CA LYS A 396 -32.84 -1.23 -0.07
C LYS A 396 -32.79 -0.77 1.40
N GLY A 397 -33.82 -0.06 1.84
CA GLY A 397 -33.94 0.41 3.23
C GLY A 397 -33.24 1.74 3.50
N ARG A 398 -33.09 2.08 4.78
CA ARG A 398 -32.41 3.32 5.22
C ARG A 398 -30.91 3.21 4.96
N LYS A 399 -30.38 4.18 4.23
CA LYS A 399 -28.97 4.23 3.82
C LYS A 399 -28.22 5.22 4.70
N MET A 400 -27.06 4.82 5.19
CA MET A 400 -26.15 5.69 5.94
C MET A 400 -24.74 5.49 5.39
N LEU A 401 -24.09 6.60 5.05
CA LEU A 401 -22.69 6.62 4.66
C LEU A 401 -21.90 7.30 5.77
N VAL A 402 -20.93 6.58 6.35
CA VAL A 402 -20.00 7.14 7.32
C VAL A 402 -18.68 7.35 6.60
N PHE A 403 -18.27 8.60 6.47
CA PHE A 403 -17.13 8.99 5.64
C PHE A 403 -15.96 9.45 6.50
N GLN A 404 -14.75 8.98 6.20
CA GLN A 404 -13.52 9.56 6.73
C GLN A 404 -12.93 10.52 5.71
N PRO A 405 -12.30 11.63 6.14
CA PRO A 405 -11.65 12.56 5.22
C PRO A 405 -10.67 11.85 4.30
N MET A 406 -10.79 12.11 2.99
CA MET A 406 -9.84 11.64 2.00
C MET A 406 -8.52 12.40 2.17
N VAL A 407 -7.44 11.64 2.36
CA VAL A 407 -6.08 12.18 2.54
C VAL A 407 -5.37 12.30 1.19
N GLU A 408 -4.29 13.07 1.14
CA GLU A 408 -3.38 13.14 -0.03
C GLU A 408 -4.02 13.73 -1.31
N LEU A 409 -5.01 14.61 -1.15
CA LEU A 409 -5.68 15.34 -2.25
C LEU A 409 -5.17 16.77 -2.47
N GLY A 410 -4.37 17.28 -1.53
CA GLY A 410 -3.80 18.63 -1.61
C GLY A 410 -4.81 19.73 -1.84
N LYS A 411 -4.52 20.57 -2.83
CA LYS A 411 -5.38 21.69 -3.24
C LYS A 411 -6.76 21.24 -3.76
N TYR A 412 -6.92 19.99 -4.18
CA TYR A 412 -8.18 19.44 -4.69
C TYR A 412 -9.04 18.81 -3.58
N ALA A 413 -8.61 18.88 -2.31
CA ALA A 413 -9.34 18.26 -1.21
C ALA A 413 -10.77 18.80 -1.09
N ALA A 414 -10.97 20.12 -1.15
CA ALA A 414 -12.29 20.73 -0.97
C ALA A 414 -13.26 20.45 -2.14
N GLU A 415 -12.77 20.34 -3.37
CA GLU A 415 -13.59 20.03 -4.55
C GLU A 415 -13.94 18.54 -4.60
N SER A 416 -13.01 17.69 -4.15
CA SER A 416 -13.18 16.24 -4.17
C SER A 416 -14.17 15.72 -3.10
N HIS A 417 -14.26 16.39 -1.94
CA HIS A 417 -15.21 16.06 -0.86
C HIS A 417 -16.57 16.68 -1.16
#